data_AF-A0A8C4KYV8-F1
#
_entry.id   AF-A0A8C4KYV8-F1
#
_cell.length_a   1.000
_cell.length_b   1.000
_cell.length_c   1.000
_cell.angle_alpha   90.00
_cell.angle_beta   90.00
_cell.angle_gamma   90.00
#
_symmetry.space_group_name_H-M   'P 1'
#
loop_
_entity.id
_entity.type
_entity.pdbx_description
1 polymer ?
#
loop_
_entity_poly.entity_id
_entity_poly.type
_entity_poly.pdbx_seq_one_letter_code
_entity_poly.pdbx_strand_id
1 'polypeptide(L)' 'MAGHQKEKVVLDEVHQNQILRELYLKELRTQKLYTQYHVNTLHKGEGRRSVEEG' A
#
# COMPACT_ATOMS: atom_id res chain seq x y z
N MET A 1 25.51 -18.97 -28.57
CA MET A 1 25.06 -17.58 -28.29
C MET A 1 23.59 -17.41 -27.89
N ALA A 2 22.73 -18.46 -27.82
CA ALA A 2 21.30 -18.32 -27.53
C ALA A 2 20.88 -18.47 -26.05
N GLY A 3 21.65 -19.17 -25.22
CA GLY A 3 21.32 -19.38 -23.80
C GLY A 3 21.44 -18.12 -22.93
N HIS A 4 22.41 -17.26 -23.25
CA HIS A 4 22.70 -16.04 -22.48
C HIS A 4 21.60 -14.98 -22.61
N GLN A 5 20.82 -14.99 -23.70
CA GLN A 5 19.74 -14.03 -23.91
C GLN A 5 18.52 -14.35 -23.03
N LYS A 6 18.18 -15.63 -22.88
CA LYS A 6 17.08 -16.08 -22.02
C LYS A 6 17.36 -15.78 -20.55
N GLU A 7 18.58 -16.04 -20.10
CA GLU A 7 18.98 -15.76 -18.71
C GLU A 7 18.92 -14.27 -18.38
N LYS A 8 19.34 -13.41 -19.33
CA LYS A 8 19.23 -11.96 -19.19
C LYS A 8 17.78 -11.48 -19.11
N VAL A 9 16.89 -12.04 -19.93
CA VAL A 9 15.45 -11.74 -19.89
C VAL A 9 14.84 -12.16 -18.55
N VAL A 10 15.19 -13.34 -18.03
CA VAL A 10 14.69 -13.82 -16.73
C VAL A 10 15.16 -12.90 -15.59
N LEU A 11 16.41 -12.43 -15.62
CA LEU A 11 16.91 -11.46 -14.64
C LEU A 11 16.16 -10.13 -14.72
N ASP A 12 15.89 -9.64 -15.93
CA ASP A 12 15.14 -8.40 -16.15
C ASP A 12 13.70 -8.54 -15.65
N GLU A 13 13.03 -9.68 -15.90
CA GLU A 13 11.68 -9.97 -15.38
C GLU A 13 11.66 -10.02 -13.84
N VAL A 14 12.65 -10.67 -13.21
CA VAL A 14 12.75 -10.71 -11.74
C VAL A 14 12.97 -9.30 -11.18
N HIS A 15 13.80 -8.49 -11.82
CA HIS A 15 14.03 -7.10 -11.40
C HIS A 15 12.75 -6.24 -11.54
N GLN A 16 12.04 -6.37 -12.66
CA GLN A 16 10.76 -5.68 -12.86
C GLN A 16 9.71 -6.13 -11.83
N ASN A 17 9.64 -7.42 -11.53
CA ASN A 17 8.74 -7.95 -10.50
C ASN A 17 9.06 -7.43 -9.10
N GLN A 18 10.34 -7.21 -8.78
CA GLN A 18 10.73 -6.57 -7.51
C GLN A 18 10.21 -5.13 -7.42
N ILE A 19 10.36 -4.34 -8.49
CA ILE A 19 9.83 -2.98 -8.56
C ILE A 19 8.30 -2.97 -8.41
N LEU A 20 7.61 -3.83 -9.17
CA LEU A 20 6.15 -3.96 -9.10
C LEU A 20 5.67 -4.35 -7.71
N ARG A 21 6.38 -5.26 -7.03
CA ARG A 21 6.06 -5.67 -5.66
C ARG A 21 6.19 -4.51 -4.67
N GLU A 22 7.25 -3.72 -4.77
CA GLU A 22 7.42 -2.54 -3.91
C GLU A 22 6.33 -1.50 -4.14
N LEU A 23 5.96 -1.24 -5.39
CA LEU A 23 4.87 -0.34 -5.75
C LEU A 23 3.54 -0.80 -5.16
N TYR A 24 3.21 -2.09 -5.32
CA TYR A 24 1.98 -2.65 -4.79
C TYR A 24 1.90 -2.56 -3.26
N LEU A 25 3.01 -2.81 -2.55
CA LEU A 25 3.07 -2.68 -1.09
C LEU A 25 2.87 -1.24 -0.62
N LYS A 26 3.46 -0.26 -1.33
CA LYS A 26 3.25 1.16 -1.03
C LYS A 26 1.80 1.57 -1.23
N GLU A 27 1.20 1.16 -2.34
CA GLU A 27 -0.21 1.41 -2.65
C GLU A 27 -1.14 0.83 -1.57
N LEU A 28 -0.94 -0.45 -1.21
CA LEU A 28 -1.71 -1.11 -0.16
C LEU A 28 -1.56 -0.42 1.21
N ARG A 29 -0.35 0.05 1.55
CA ARG A 29 -0.11 0.79 2.79
C ARG A 29 -0.88 2.11 2.80
N THR A 30 -0.85 2.86 1.69
CA THR A 30 -1.58 4.12 1.56
C THR A 30 -3.09 3.89 1.67
N GLN A 31 -3.62 2.85 1.02
CA GLN A 31 -5.03 2.49 1.12
C GLN A 31 -5.43 2.15 2.57
N LYS A 32 -4.61 1.37 3.30
CA LYS A 32 -4.86 1.07 4.72
C LYS A 32 -4.84 2.31 5.59
N LEU A 33 -3.92 3.24 5.35
CA LEU A 33 -3.86 4.49 6.12
C LEU A 33 -5.05 5.40 5.82
N TYR A 34 -5.46 5.49 4.54
CA TYR A 34 -6.63 6.25 4.14
C TYR A 34 -7.89 5.70 4.80
N THR A 35 -8.12 4.39 4.74
CA THR A 35 -9.29 3.78 5.41
C THR A 35 -9.20 3.89 6.93
N GLN A 36 -8.02 3.68 7.53
CA GLN A 36 -7.84 3.80 8.98
C GLN A 36 -8.06 5.24 9.47
N TYR A 37 -7.58 6.25 8.75
CA TYR A 37 -7.84 7.64 9.09
C TYR A 37 -9.32 7.97 8.97
N HIS A 38 -9.99 7.48 7.92
CA HIS A 38 -11.43 7.68 7.71
C HIS A 38 -12.28 6.98 8.77
N VAL A 39 -11.89 5.79 9.19
CA VAL A 39 -12.54 5.10 10.32
C VAL A 39 -12.27 5.87 11.62
N ASN A 40 -11.06 6.39 11.84
CA ASN A 40 -10.72 7.17 13.04
C ASN A 40 -11.40 8.54 13.11
N THR A 41 -11.69 9.20 11.98
CA THR A 41 -12.41 10.49 11.98
C THR A 41 -13.90 10.32 12.31
N LEU A 42 -14.52 9.24 11.85
CA LEU A 42 -15.92 8.92 12.16
C LEU A 42 -16.12 8.66 13.67
N HIS A 43 -15.25 7.86 14.29
CA HIS A 43 -15.32 7.59 15.73
C HIS A 43 -15.00 8.82 16.60
N LYS A 44 -14.11 9.71 16.13
CA LYS A 44 -13.75 10.94 16.86
C LYS A 44 -14.83 12.03 16.80
N GLY A 45 -15.66 12.05 15.76
CA GLY A 45 -16.81 12.96 15.63
C GLY A 45 -17.98 12.61 16.55
N GLU A 46 -18.12 11.34 16.93
CA GLU A 46 -19.16 10.88 17.85
C GLU A 46 -18.71 11.03 19.32
N GLY A 47 -17.43 10.76 19.63
CA GLY A 47 -16.90 10.90 21.00
C GLY A 47 -16.76 12.34 21.51
N ARG A 48 -16.76 13.36 20.65
CA ARG A 48 -16.70 14.78 21.06
C ARG A 48 -18.06 15.42 21.33
N ARG A 49 -19.16 14.87 20.80
CA ARG A 49 -20.51 15.40 21.06
C ARG A 49 -21.07 15.04 22.43
N SER A 50 -20.42 14.15 23.17
CA SER A 50 -20.90 13.67 24.47
C SER A 50 -20.30 14.39 25.69
N VAL A 51 -19.50 15.46 25.49
CA VAL A 51 -18.79 16.16 26.58
C VAL A 51 -19.30 17.60 26.80
N GLU A 52 -20.33 18.04 26.07
CA GLU A 52 -20.93 19.37 26.25
C GLU A 52 -22.33 19.36 26.89
N GLU A 53 -22.87 18.19 27.25
CA GLU A 53 -24.09 18.05 28.06
C GLU A 53 -23.78 17.25 29.34
N GLY A 54 -23.38 17.96 30.39
CA GLY A 54 -23.09 17.40 31.72
C GLY A 54 -22.75 18.47 32.73
#